data_AF-A0A853IJU7-F1
#
_entry.id   AF-A0A853IJU7-F1
#
_cell.length_a   1.000
_cell.length_b   1.000
_cell.length_c   1.000
_cell.angle_alpha   90.00
_cell.angle_beta   90.00
_cell.angle_gamma   90.00
#
_symmetry.space_group_name_H-M   'P 1'
#
loop_
_entity.id
_entity.type
_entity.pdbx_description
1 polymer ?
#
loop_
_entity_poly.entity_id
_entity_poly.type
_entity_poly.pdbx_seq_one_letter_code
_entity_poly.pdbx_strand_id
1 'polypeptide(L)'
;MLIGITGKARAGKDTFANYLQEQLPEYNKYAIADPIKQFINDLFWKGLNTEPLKELEILSLPIHFLVLEDFLEPILKALNIDMKLRDMVLHFINAFGAYEVDEQERRSIKEGLHYDSVIYQVSPRKAYQLFGTEVCRHFDQDFWLKPLNQTQNTIITDVRLNREAEYIKNRGGVII
;
A
#
# COMPACT_ATOMS: atom_id res chain seq x y z
N MET A 1 13.40 -7.30 -19.03
CA MET A 1 12.03 -7.25 -19.60
C MET A 1 11.01 -7.28 -18.46
N LEU A 2 9.87 -6.60 -18.62
CA LEU A 2 8.78 -6.62 -17.65
C LEU A 2 7.64 -7.51 -18.16
N ILE A 3 7.07 -8.35 -17.30
CA ILE A 3 5.89 -9.16 -17.59
C ILE A 3 4.81 -8.77 -16.58
N GLY A 4 3.78 -8.07 -17.01
CA GLY A 4 2.62 -7.75 -16.17
C GLY A 4 1.56 -8.82 -16.27
N ILE A 5 1.04 -9.26 -15.12
CA ILE A 5 -0.08 -10.20 -15.03
C ILE A 5 -1.30 -9.43 -14.54
N THR A 6 -2.40 -9.53 -15.28
CA THR A 6 -3.70 -8.97 -14.92
C THR A 6 -4.77 -10.05 -14.86
N GLY A 7 -5.87 -9.78 -14.15
CA GLY A 7 -6.98 -10.72 -14.03
C GLY A 7 -7.86 -10.50 -12.82
N LYS A 8 -9.13 -10.91 -12.96
CA LYS A 8 -10.10 -10.92 -11.86
C LYS A 8 -9.62 -11.84 -10.72
N ALA A 9 -10.12 -11.59 -9.52
CA ALA A 9 -9.90 -12.52 -8.40
C ALA A 9 -10.37 -13.94 -8.80
N ARG A 10 -9.58 -14.96 -8.43
CA ARG A 10 -9.83 -16.38 -8.74
C ARG A 10 -9.80 -16.75 -10.23
N ALA A 11 -9.25 -15.90 -11.10
CA ALA A 11 -9.03 -16.22 -12.52
C ALA A 11 -7.78 -17.09 -12.77
N GLY A 12 -7.09 -17.56 -11.73
CA GLY A 12 -5.85 -18.34 -11.86
C GLY A 12 -4.58 -17.52 -12.03
N LYS A 13 -4.64 -16.18 -11.95
CA LYS A 13 -3.48 -15.30 -12.14
C LYS A 13 -2.31 -15.58 -11.19
N ASP A 14 -2.61 -15.86 -9.92
CA ASP A 14 -1.58 -16.12 -8.91
C ASP A 14 -0.90 -17.47 -9.19
N THR A 15 -1.70 -18.46 -9.61
CA THR A 15 -1.20 -19.78 -10.07
C THR A 15 -0.31 -19.63 -11.29
N PHE A 16 -0.75 -18.85 -12.30
CA PHE A 16 0.04 -18.60 -13.50
C PHE A 16 1.33 -17.83 -13.19
N ALA A 17 1.27 -16.81 -12.32
CA ALA A 17 2.44 -16.06 -11.90
C ALA A 17 3.48 -16.94 -11.20
N ASN A 18 3.04 -17.89 -10.37
CA ASN A 18 3.93 -18.85 -9.71
C ASN A 18 4.56 -19.81 -10.73
N TYR A 19 3.73 -20.39 -11.60
CA TYR A 19 4.22 -21.27 -12.65
C TYR A 19 5.23 -20.58 -13.57
N LEU A 20 4.95 -19.35 -14.01
CA LEU A 20 5.84 -18.58 -14.86
C LEU A 20 7.18 -18.30 -14.18
N GLN A 21 7.18 -17.99 -12.88
CA GLN A 21 8.40 -17.79 -12.10
C GLN A 21 9.22 -19.08 -11.96
N GLU A 22 8.58 -20.24 -11.86
CA GLU A 22 9.27 -21.53 -11.85
C GLU A 22 9.96 -21.81 -13.20
N GLN A 23 9.34 -21.39 -14.31
CA GLN A 23 9.91 -21.54 -15.65
C GLN A 23 10.99 -20.49 -15.97
N LEU A 24 10.92 -19.31 -15.33
CA LEU A 24 11.83 -18.18 -15.52
C LEU A 24 12.47 -17.79 -14.18
N PRO A 25 13.34 -18.64 -13.61
CA PRO A 25 13.91 -18.43 -12.27
C PRO A 25 14.78 -17.16 -12.18
N GLU A 26 15.27 -16.63 -13.29
CA GLU A 26 16.02 -15.38 -13.37
C GLU A 26 15.14 -14.12 -13.28
N TYR A 27 13.83 -14.26 -13.38
CA TYR A 27 12.90 -13.15 -13.17
C TYR A 27 12.65 -12.96 -11.68
N ASN A 28 12.45 -11.70 -11.27
CA ASN A 28 11.98 -11.37 -9.93
C ASN A 28 10.45 -11.28 -9.92
N LYS A 29 9.79 -11.76 -8.85
CA LYS A 29 8.38 -11.43 -8.62
C LYS A 29 8.26 -10.12 -7.87
N TYR A 30 7.35 -9.27 -8.32
CA TYR A 30 6.99 -8.02 -7.65
C TYR A 30 5.48 -7.87 -7.61
N ALA A 31 4.96 -7.30 -6.52
CA ALA A 31 3.59 -6.82 -6.47
C ALA A 31 3.59 -5.34 -6.07
N ILE A 32 2.93 -4.53 -6.88
CA ILE A 32 2.82 -3.08 -6.72
C ILE A 32 2.16 -2.75 -5.37
N ALA A 33 1.22 -3.60 -4.92
CA ALA A 33 0.54 -3.39 -3.65
C ALA A 33 1.35 -3.80 -2.41
N ASP A 34 2.49 -4.50 -2.53
CA ASP A 34 3.20 -4.99 -1.34
C ASP A 34 3.79 -3.88 -0.47
N PRO A 35 4.46 -2.84 -1.03
CA PRO A 35 4.90 -1.70 -0.22
C PRO A 35 3.75 -0.98 0.50
N ILE A 36 2.56 -0.94 -0.12
CA ILE A 36 1.35 -0.35 0.47
C ILE A 36 0.93 -1.15 1.70
N LYS A 37 0.86 -2.49 1.56
CA LYS A 37 0.47 -3.39 2.65
C LYS A 37 1.47 -3.31 3.79
N GLN A 38 2.76 -3.36 3.49
CA GLN A 38 3.82 -3.29 4.49
C GLN A 38 3.71 -2.00 5.31
N PHE A 39 3.62 -0.84 4.65
CA PHE A 39 3.49 0.43 5.36
C PHE A 39 2.24 0.49 6.23
N ILE A 40 1.07 0.17 5.68
CA ILE A 40 -0.18 0.27 6.43
C ILE A 40 -0.20 -0.75 7.57
N ASN A 41 0.35 -1.95 7.37
CA ASN A 41 0.52 -2.94 8.43
C ASN A 41 1.46 -2.44 9.53
N ASP A 42 2.57 -1.80 9.17
CA ASP A 42 3.50 -1.26 10.16
C ASP A 42 2.90 -0.05 10.90
N LEU A 43 2.07 0.75 10.22
CA LEU A 43 1.45 1.94 10.79
C LEU A 43 0.29 1.59 11.74
N PHE A 44 -0.61 0.71 11.33
CA PHE A 44 -1.80 0.37 12.10
C PHE A 44 -1.63 -0.91 12.92
N TRP A 45 -0.98 -1.93 12.35
CA TRP A 45 -1.08 -3.33 12.78
C TRP A 45 0.23 -3.92 13.32
N LYS A 46 1.29 -3.12 13.52
CA LYS A 46 2.58 -3.62 13.99
C LYS A 46 2.43 -4.30 15.35
N GLY A 47 2.70 -5.62 15.39
CA GLY A 47 2.58 -6.45 16.59
C GLY A 47 1.30 -7.30 16.68
N LEU A 48 0.38 -7.17 15.72
CA LEU A 48 -0.76 -8.09 15.60
C LEU A 48 -0.33 -9.32 14.80
N ASN A 49 -0.21 -10.47 15.49
CA ASN A 49 0.17 -11.77 14.91
C ASN A 49 -0.96 -12.41 14.05
N THR A 50 -1.79 -11.63 13.37
CA THR A 50 -3.01 -12.13 12.70
C THR A 50 -2.89 -12.04 11.18
N GLU A 51 -2.21 -12.98 10.54
CA GLU A 51 -2.30 -13.19 9.09
C GLU A 51 -3.43 -14.20 8.79
N PRO A 52 -4.28 -13.97 7.75
CA PRO A 52 -4.22 -12.84 6.82
C PRO A 52 -5.10 -11.64 7.24
N LEU A 53 -4.48 -10.50 7.55
CA LEU A 53 -5.17 -9.24 7.89
C LEU A 53 -6.17 -8.78 6.80
N LYS A 54 -5.92 -9.14 5.52
CA LYS A 54 -6.72 -8.65 4.39
C LYS A 54 -8.21 -9.03 4.44
N GLU A 55 -8.59 -10.03 5.25
CA GLU A 55 -9.94 -10.59 5.31
C GLU A 55 -10.74 -10.12 6.54
N LEU A 56 -10.14 -9.28 7.39
CA LEU A 56 -10.81 -8.72 8.56
C LEU A 56 -11.77 -7.59 8.13
N GLU A 57 -12.97 -7.58 8.70
CA GLU A 57 -14.03 -6.65 8.28
C GLU A 57 -13.74 -5.22 8.71
N ILE A 58 -13.41 -4.97 9.98
CA ILE A 58 -13.10 -3.65 10.53
C ILE A 58 -12.17 -3.82 11.74
N LEU A 59 -11.14 -2.97 11.87
CA LEU A 59 -10.31 -2.88 13.08
C LEU A 59 -10.21 -1.41 13.52
N SER A 60 -10.33 -1.17 14.83
CA SER A 60 -10.16 0.16 15.44
C SER A 60 -8.75 0.27 15.99
N LEU A 61 -7.93 1.16 15.43
CA LEU A 61 -6.52 1.27 15.82
C LEU A 61 -6.08 2.72 16.03
N PRO A 62 -5.39 2.99 17.15
CA PRO A 62 -4.84 4.30 17.44
C PRO A 62 -3.58 4.53 16.59
N ILE A 63 -3.54 5.66 15.88
CA ILE A 63 -2.33 6.23 15.30
C ILE A 63 -1.95 7.46 16.11
N HIS A 64 -0.69 7.51 16.53
CA HIS A 64 -0.10 8.72 17.07
C HIS A 64 0.51 9.55 15.93
N PHE A 65 0.19 10.85 15.84
CA PHE A 65 0.62 11.70 14.71
C PHE A 65 2.14 11.71 14.50
N LEU A 66 2.91 11.85 15.59
CA LEU A 66 4.38 11.81 15.52
C LEU A 66 4.93 10.49 14.94
N VAL A 67 4.20 9.39 15.15
CA VAL A 67 4.59 8.07 14.64
C VAL A 67 4.37 8.00 13.12
N LEU A 68 3.39 8.71 12.57
CA LEU A 68 3.14 8.74 11.13
C LEU A 68 4.31 9.36 10.35
N GLU A 69 4.92 10.43 10.86
CA GLU A 69 6.09 11.06 10.26
C GLU A 69 7.28 10.09 10.20
N ASP A 70 7.55 9.40 11.32
CA ASP A 70 8.62 8.40 11.43
C ASP A 70 8.47 7.24 10.44
N PHE A 71 7.22 6.85 10.10
CA PHE A 71 6.95 5.80 9.11
C PHE A 71 6.99 6.29 7.66
N LEU A 72 6.60 7.54 7.40
CA LEU A 72 6.54 8.08 6.03
C LEU A 72 7.90 8.51 5.50
N GLU A 73 8.76 9.10 6.34
CA GLU A 73 10.06 9.61 5.90
C GLU A 73 10.95 8.53 5.24
N PRO A 74 11.09 7.31 5.79
CA PRO A 74 11.86 6.25 5.14
C PRO A 74 11.33 5.86 3.76
N ILE A 75 10.01 5.85 3.57
CA ILE A 75 9.38 5.51 2.28
C ILE A 75 9.66 6.58 1.24
N LEU A 76 9.46 7.86 1.60
CA LEU A 76 9.75 8.97 0.70
C LEU A 76 11.20 8.96 0.24
N LYS A 77 12.14 8.69 1.16
CA LYS A 77 13.56 8.52 0.85
C LYS A 77 13.83 7.31 -0.05
N ALA A 78 13.29 6.14 0.28
CA ALA A 78 13.49 4.91 -0.49
C ALA A 78 12.97 5.03 -1.94
N LEU A 79 11.92 5.81 -2.14
CA LEU A 79 11.32 6.06 -3.45
C LEU A 79 11.90 7.29 -4.17
N ASN A 80 12.87 7.98 -3.57
CA ASN A 80 13.47 9.22 -4.07
C ASN A 80 12.41 10.27 -4.46
N ILE A 81 11.46 10.52 -3.54
CA ILE A 81 10.35 11.44 -3.76
C ILE A 81 10.62 12.76 -3.05
N ASP A 82 10.75 13.81 -3.84
CA ASP A 82 10.85 15.18 -3.34
C ASP A 82 9.44 15.76 -3.13
N MET A 83 8.86 15.48 -1.96
CA MET A 83 7.64 16.12 -1.49
C MET A 83 7.80 16.60 -0.05
N LYS A 84 7.01 17.60 0.34
CA LYS A 84 6.97 18.03 1.75
C LYS A 84 6.18 16.99 2.54
N LEU A 85 6.82 16.36 3.53
CA LEU A 85 6.22 15.37 4.42
C LEU A 85 4.87 15.85 5.02
N ARG A 86 4.81 17.13 5.42
CA ARG A 86 3.59 17.78 5.92
C ARG A 86 2.40 17.66 4.96
N ASP A 87 2.62 17.77 3.65
CA ASP A 87 1.55 17.73 2.66
C ASP A 87 1.00 16.31 2.53
N MET A 88 1.87 15.30 2.61
CA MET A 88 1.48 13.89 2.62
C MET A 88 0.66 13.53 3.85
N VAL A 89 1.11 13.99 5.02
CA VAL A 89 0.39 13.80 6.28
C VAL A 89 -0.99 14.46 6.24
N LEU A 90 -1.11 15.67 5.69
CA LEU A 90 -2.40 16.34 5.53
C LEU A 90 -3.35 15.56 4.60
N HIS A 91 -2.84 15.02 3.49
CA HIS A 91 -3.64 14.18 2.59
C HIS A 91 -4.03 12.86 3.24
N PHE A 92 -3.16 12.27 4.06
CA PHE A 92 -3.50 11.11 4.87
C PHE A 92 -4.68 11.42 5.79
N ILE A 93 -4.61 12.50 6.57
CA ILE A 93 -5.71 12.90 7.48
C ILE A 93 -7.01 13.10 6.70
N ASN A 94 -6.96 13.82 5.57
CA ASN A 94 -8.15 14.06 4.76
C ASN A 94 -8.75 12.77 4.19
N ALA A 95 -7.92 11.84 3.72
CA ALA A 95 -8.37 10.57 3.15
C ALA A 95 -8.95 9.62 4.21
N PHE A 96 -8.42 9.65 5.44
CA PHE A 96 -8.83 8.77 6.53
C PHE A 96 -9.88 9.39 7.47
N GLY A 97 -10.12 10.70 7.42
CA GLY A 97 -10.99 11.42 8.35
C GLY A 97 -12.43 10.90 8.42
N ALA A 98 -12.96 10.34 7.32
CA ALA A 98 -14.28 9.70 7.31
C ALA A 98 -14.35 8.39 8.13
N TYR A 99 -13.19 7.88 8.57
CA TYR A 99 -13.02 6.68 9.39
C TYR A 99 -12.50 7.01 10.78
N GLU A 100 -12.36 8.29 11.13
CA GLU A 100 -12.00 8.70 12.47
C GLU A 100 -13.14 8.39 13.44
N VAL A 101 -12.79 7.72 14.53
CA VAL A 101 -13.71 7.41 15.63
C VAL A 101 -14.02 8.70 16.38
N ASP A 102 -15.31 8.94 16.64
CA ASP A 102 -15.75 10.16 17.29
C ASP A 102 -15.18 10.33 18.71
N GLU A 103 -15.23 11.56 19.25
CA GLU A 103 -14.62 11.86 20.53
C GLU A 103 -15.24 11.07 21.71
N GLN A 104 -16.51 10.69 21.63
CA GLN A 104 -17.19 9.93 22.69
C GLN A 104 -16.71 8.49 22.72
N GLU A 105 -16.65 7.84 21.55
CA GLU A 105 -16.13 6.49 21.39
C GLU A 105 -14.61 6.43 21.61
N ARG A 106 -13.87 7.49 21.26
CA ARG A 106 -12.44 7.62 21.57
C ARG A 106 -12.17 7.65 23.08
N ARG A 107 -13.06 8.22 23.89
CA ARG A 107 -12.92 8.26 25.37
C ARG A 107 -13.12 6.90 26.01
N SER A 108 -13.97 6.03 25.46
CA SER A 108 -14.15 4.67 25.98
C SER A 108 -12.98 3.74 25.63
N ILE A 109 -12.24 4.02 24.56
CA ILE A 109 -11.07 3.25 24.13
C ILE A 109 -9.77 3.70 24.84
N LYS A 110 -9.78 4.85 25.52
CA LYS A 110 -8.57 5.57 26.00
C LYS A 110 -7.87 5.03 27.25
N GLU A 111 -8.28 3.89 27.82
CA GLU A 111 -7.50 3.29 28.92
C GLU A 111 -6.14 2.79 28.40
N GLY A 112 -5.08 3.58 28.61
CA GLY A 112 -3.70 3.24 28.26
C GLY A 112 -3.15 3.86 26.97
N LEU A 113 -3.88 4.77 26.31
CA LEU A 113 -3.43 5.45 25.09
C LEU A 113 -2.96 6.90 25.35
N HIS A 114 -1.98 7.37 24.57
CA HIS A 114 -1.56 8.77 24.59
C HIS A 114 -2.72 9.70 24.21
N TYR A 115 -2.80 10.88 24.88
CA TYR A 115 -3.91 11.81 24.73
C TYR A 115 -4.11 12.30 23.29
N ASP A 116 -3.04 12.36 22.50
CA ASP A 116 -2.99 12.89 21.14
C ASP A 116 -3.25 11.83 20.05
N SER A 117 -3.46 10.55 20.41
CA SER A 117 -3.68 9.48 19.43
C SER A 117 -5.05 9.58 18.75
N VAL A 118 -5.08 9.67 17.42
CA VAL A 118 -6.31 9.58 16.61
C VAL A 118 -6.64 8.10 16.41
N ILE A 119 -7.90 7.72 16.53
CA ILE A 119 -8.32 6.32 16.32
C ILE A 119 -9.06 6.26 14.99
N TYR A 120 -8.61 5.38 14.09
CA TYR A 120 -9.34 5.10 12.86
C TYR A 120 -9.96 3.71 12.93
N GLN A 121 -11.20 3.61 12.47
CA GLN A 121 -11.92 2.36 12.34
C GLN A 121 -12.11 2.05 10.86
N VAL A 122 -11.19 1.26 10.31
CA VAL A 122 -11.10 1.01 8.87
C VAL A 122 -10.68 -0.43 8.59
N SER A 123 -11.23 -1.03 7.52
CA SER A 123 -10.79 -2.36 7.10
C SER A 123 -9.39 -2.31 6.48
N PRO A 124 -8.54 -3.34 6.64
CA PRO A 124 -7.21 -3.37 6.02
C PRO A 124 -7.25 -3.12 4.52
N ARG A 125 -8.21 -3.74 3.83
CA ARG A 125 -8.41 -3.52 2.39
C ARG A 125 -8.73 -2.07 2.05
N LYS A 126 -9.58 -1.40 2.83
CA LYS A 126 -9.92 0.00 2.61
C LYS A 126 -8.73 0.91 2.93
N ALA A 127 -7.99 0.64 3.99
CA ALA A 127 -6.77 1.38 4.33
C ALA A 127 -5.71 1.29 3.22
N TYR A 128 -5.47 0.11 2.64
CA TYR A 128 -4.57 -0.05 1.49
C TYR A 128 -5.04 0.78 0.29
N GLN A 129 -6.36 0.83 0.03
CA GLN A 129 -6.91 1.60 -1.09
C GLN A 129 -6.78 3.11 -0.87
N LEU A 130 -7.15 3.59 0.33
CA LEU A 130 -7.05 5.01 0.70
C LEU A 130 -5.61 5.48 0.59
N PHE A 131 -4.67 4.79 1.25
CA PHE A 131 -3.27 5.18 1.21
C PHE A 131 -2.68 5.05 -0.19
N GLY A 132 -2.92 3.93 -0.85
CA GLY A 132 -2.37 3.66 -2.17
C GLY A 132 -2.83 4.64 -3.25
N THR A 133 -4.11 5.03 -3.24
CA THR A 133 -4.75 5.79 -4.32
C THR A 133 -5.01 7.24 -3.92
N GLU A 134 -5.74 7.45 -2.82
CA GLU A 134 -6.16 8.80 -2.41
C GLU A 134 -5.00 9.62 -1.82
N VAL A 135 -4.05 8.97 -1.14
CA VAL A 135 -2.88 9.64 -0.56
C VAL A 135 -1.72 9.66 -1.56
N CYS A 136 -1.12 8.51 -1.86
CA CYS A 136 0.14 8.49 -2.62
C CYS A 136 -0.02 8.91 -4.09
N ARG A 137 -1.07 8.43 -4.78
CA ARG A 137 -1.28 8.77 -6.18
C ARG A 137 -1.81 10.18 -6.41
N HIS A 138 -2.30 10.86 -5.37
CA HIS A 138 -2.58 12.29 -5.45
C HIS A 138 -1.33 13.08 -5.83
N PHE A 139 -0.18 12.73 -5.25
CA PHE A 139 1.10 13.40 -5.51
C PHE A 139 1.78 12.90 -6.79
N ASP A 140 1.72 11.61 -7.05
CA ASP A 140 2.34 11.01 -8.22
C ASP A 140 1.54 9.79 -8.69
N GLN A 141 0.96 9.87 -9.88
CA GLN A 141 0.17 8.78 -10.45
C GLN A 141 0.98 7.49 -10.66
N ASP A 142 2.31 7.60 -10.79
CA ASP A 142 3.27 6.50 -10.96
C ASP A 142 4.06 6.20 -9.67
N PHE A 143 3.61 6.70 -8.51
CA PHE A 143 4.26 6.57 -7.20
C PHE A 143 4.81 5.16 -6.93
N TRP A 144 3.95 4.14 -7.08
CA TRP A 144 4.29 2.74 -6.80
C TRP A 144 5.03 2.04 -7.95
N LEU A 145 5.20 2.70 -9.09
CA LEU A 145 5.94 2.18 -10.23
C LEU A 145 7.41 2.61 -10.20
N LYS A 146 7.77 3.64 -9.42
CA LYS A 146 9.15 4.14 -9.30
C LYS A 146 10.19 3.07 -8.94
N PRO A 147 9.92 2.12 -8.01
CA PRO A 147 10.86 1.03 -7.73
C PRO A 147 11.22 0.19 -8.96
N LEU A 148 10.27 0.03 -9.90
CA LEU A 148 10.45 -0.74 -11.14
C LEU A 148 11.36 -0.05 -12.17
N ASN A 149 11.83 1.18 -11.91
CA ASN A 149 12.81 1.85 -12.76
C ASN A 149 14.17 1.15 -12.76
N GLN A 150 14.51 0.49 -11.65
CA GLN A 150 15.84 -0.09 -11.43
C GLN A 150 15.87 -1.60 -11.64
N THR A 151 14.72 -2.24 -11.88
CA THR A 151 14.64 -3.69 -11.92
C THR A 151 14.96 -4.25 -13.32
N GLN A 152 15.80 -5.28 -13.35
CA GLN A 152 15.99 -6.15 -14.51
C GLN A 152 15.05 -7.36 -14.35
N ASN A 153 14.51 -7.86 -15.47
CA ASN A 153 13.64 -9.04 -15.58
C ASN A 153 12.65 -9.24 -14.41
N THR A 154 11.42 -8.71 -14.53
CA THR A 154 10.45 -8.73 -13.42
C THR A 154 9.05 -9.16 -13.87
N ILE A 155 8.45 -10.08 -13.12
CA ILE A 155 7.05 -10.48 -13.20
C ILE A 155 6.26 -9.64 -12.19
N ILE A 156 5.36 -8.78 -12.68
CA ILE A 156 4.50 -7.91 -11.88
C ILE A 156 3.14 -8.59 -11.75
N THR A 157 2.80 -9.03 -10.54
CA THR A 157 1.71 -10.00 -10.33
C THR A 157 0.32 -9.39 -10.17
N ASP A 158 0.22 -8.08 -9.95
CA ASP A 158 -1.02 -7.41 -9.58
C ASP A 158 -1.28 -6.13 -10.38
N VAL A 159 -1.04 -6.15 -11.70
CA VAL A 159 -1.41 -5.06 -12.60
C VAL A 159 -2.94 -4.87 -12.60
N ARG A 160 -3.40 -3.69 -12.20
CA ARG A 160 -4.83 -3.36 -12.01
C ARG A 160 -5.27 -2.13 -12.79
N LEU A 161 -4.36 -1.19 -13.04
CA LEU A 161 -4.68 0.08 -13.69
C LEU A 161 -4.14 0.11 -15.12
N ASN A 162 -4.84 0.78 -16.03
CA ASN A 162 -4.38 0.96 -17.42
C ASN A 162 -3.00 1.60 -17.49
N ARG A 163 -2.73 2.60 -16.65
CA ARG A 163 -1.42 3.27 -16.54
C ARG A 163 -0.29 2.31 -16.16
N GLU A 164 -0.54 1.34 -15.28
CA GLU A 164 0.46 0.33 -14.91
C GLU A 164 0.77 -0.58 -16.11
N ALA A 165 -0.26 -0.95 -16.87
CA ALA A 165 -0.11 -1.72 -18.09
C ALA A 165 0.64 -0.93 -19.18
N GLU A 166 0.34 0.35 -19.35
CA GLU A 166 1.02 1.27 -20.28
C GLU A 166 2.50 1.44 -19.90
N TYR A 167 2.80 1.63 -18.62
CA TYR A 167 4.16 1.73 -18.11
C TYR A 167 5.01 0.51 -18.47
N ILE A 168 4.45 -0.68 -18.33
CA ILE A 168 5.11 -1.95 -18.70
C ILE A 168 5.32 -2.02 -20.22
N LYS A 169 4.28 -1.73 -21.02
CA LYS A 169 4.34 -1.77 -22.49
C LYS A 169 5.35 -0.77 -23.06
N ASN A 170 5.40 0.44 -22.51
CA ASN A 170 6.32 1.50 -22.94
C ASN A 170 7.80 1.13 -22.72
N ARG A 171 8.08 0.07 -21.96
CA ARG A 171 9.43 -0.47 -21.73
C ARG A 171 9.71 -1.75 -22.50
N GLY A 172 8.90 -2.05 -23.52
CA GLY A 172 8.98 -3.31 -24.27
C GLY A 172 8.57 -4.52 -23.44
N GLY A 173 7.87 -4.31 -22.32
CA GLY A 173 7.27 -5.38 -21.55
C GLY A 173 5.96 -5.87 -22.16
N VAL A 174 5.46 -6.98 -21.65
CA VAL A 174 4.22 -7.61 -22.09
C VAL A 174 3.20 -7.65 -20.97
N ILE A 175 1.91 -7.63 -21.33
CA ILE A 175 0.79 -7.81 -20.40
C ILE A 175 0.07 -9.10 -20.76
N ILE A 176 -0.14 -9.94 -19.76
CA ILE A 176 -0.83 -11.23 -19.83
C ILE A 176 -2.07 -11.18 -18.96
#